data_AF-A0A7W6NKK6-F1
#
_entry.id   AF-A0A7W6NKK6-F1
#
_cell.length_a   1.000
_cell.length_b   1.000
_cell.length_c   1.000
_cell.angle_alpha   90.00
_cell.angle_beta   90.00
_cell.angle_gamma   90.00
#
_symmetry.space_group_name_H-M   'P 1'
#
loop_
_entity.id
_entity.type
_entity.pdbx_description
1 polymer ?
#
loop_
_entity_poly.entity_id
_entity_poly.type
_entity_poly.pdbx_seq_one_letter_code
_entity_poly.pdbx_strand_id
1 'polypeptide(L)' 'MPSITIEISEHAAGRLEQLCRKSRQSHHLIAERAIELFVDTEEWQLSDIEHGLSDARDGHLISEEQAGQVFNQLLS' A
#
# COMPACT_ATOMS: atom_id res chain seq x y z
N MET A 1 -20.46 -14.35 -1.87
CA MET A 1 -19.28 -13.47 -1.93
C MET A 1 -19.65 -12.27 -2.77
N PRO A 2 -19.24 -11.05 -2.39
CA PRO A 2 -19.41 -9.90 -3.26
C PRO A 2 -18.60 -10.11 -4.54
N SER A 3 -19.14 -9.69 -5.68
CA SER A 3 -18.46 -9.75 -6.98
C SER A 3 -18.57 -8.39 -7.64
N ILE A 4 -17.47 -7.92 -8.22
CA ILE A 4 -17.43 -6.69 -9.01
C ILE A 4 -16.92 -7.03 -10.40
N THR A 5 -17.40 -6.31 -11.41
CA THR A 5 -16.85 -6.34 -12.77
C THR A 5 -16.09 -5.05 -12.96
N ILE A 6 -14.82 -5.15 -13.33
CA ILE A 6 -13.93 -4.02 -13.56
C ILE A 6 -13.38 -4.08 -14.98
N GLU A 7 -13.31 -2.92 -15.63
CA GLU A 7 -12.53 -2.76 -16.85
C GLU A 7 -11.09 -2.41 -16.47
N ILE A 8 -10.14 -3.07 -17.10
CA ILE A 8 -8.70 -2.84 -16.89
C ILE A 8 -8.04 -2.50 -18.22
N SER A 9 -6.90 -1.80 -18.15
CA SER A 9 -6.13 -1.49 -19.36
C SER A 9 -5.63 -2.77 -20.04
N GLU A 10 -5.47 -2.72 -21.36
CA GLU A 10 -4.90 -3.83 -22.16
C GLU A 10 -3.53 -4.27 -21.61
N HIS A 11 -2.72 -3.29 -21.18
CA HIS A 11 -1.44 -3.55 -20.53
C HIS A 11 -1.58 -4.37 -19.23
N ALA A 12 -2.53 -4.01 -18.36
CA ALA A 12 -2.78 -4.76 -17.13
C ALA A 12 -3.33 -6.17 -17.42
N ALA A 13 -4.25 -6.30 -18.37
CA ALA A 13 -4.81 -7.58 -18.80
C ALA A 13 -3.71 -8.54 -19.31
N GLY A 14 -2.83 -8.05 -20.19
CA GLY A 14 -1.72 -8.84 -20.72
C GLY A 14 -0.74 -9.29 -19.64
N ARG A 15 -0.42 -8.42 -18.67
CA ARG A 15 0.46 -8.77 -17.54
C ARG A 15 -0.19 -9.79 -16.61
N LEU A 16 -1.48 -9.65 -16.32
CA LEU A 16 -2.24 -10.59 -15.50
C LEU A 16 -2.26 -11.98 -16.15
N GLU A 17 -2.54 -12.05 -17.46
CA GLU A 17 -2.56 -13.31 -18.19
C GLU A 17 -1.18 -14.00 -18.17
N GLN A 18 -0.10 -13.25 -18.41
CA GLN A 18 1.25 -13.79 -18.33
C GLN A 18 1.58 -14.31 -16.94
N LEU A 19 1.17 -13.60 -15.89
CA LEU A 19 1.40 -14.03 -14.52
C LEU A 19 0.65 -15.32 -14.20
N CYS A 20 -0.63 -15.41 -14.57
CA CYS A 20 -1.44 -16.62 -14.40
C CYS A 20 -0.83 -17.83 -15.11
N ARG A 21 -0.35 -17.65 -16.35
CA ARG A 21 0.31 -18.71 -17.13
C ARG A 21 1.59 -19.21 -16.44
N LYS A 22 2.41 -18.30 -15.89
CA LYS A 22 3.67 -18.65 -15.23
C LYS A 22 3.46 -19.29 -13.85
N SER A 23 2.51 -18.79 -13.07
CA SER A 23 2.23 -19.30 -11.72
C SER A 23 1.29 -20.50 -11.70
N ARG A 24 0.62 -20.80 -12.83
CA ARG A 24 -0.47 -21.80 -12.95
C ARG A 24 -1.66 -21.50 -12.03
N GLN A 25 -1.86 -20.24 -11.68
CA GLN A 25 -2.97 -19.78 -10.85
C GLN A 25 -4.08 -19.19 -11.73
N SER A 26 -5.31 -19.16 -11.21
CA SER A 26 -6.44 -18.57 -11.91
C SER A 26 -6.38 -17.05 -11.89
N HIS A 27 -6.99 -16.41 -12.90
CA HIS A 27 -7.16 -14.96 -12.96
C HIS A 27 -7.85 -14.41 -11.71
N HIS A 28 -8.87 -15.15 -11.21
CA HIS A 28 -9.59 -14.77 -10.01
C HIS A 28 -8.68 -14.70 -8.79
N LEU A 29 -7.88 -15.74 -8.53
CA LEU A 29 -6.99 -15.79 -7.37
C LEU A 29 -5.91 -14.71 -7.42
N ILE A 30 -5.34 -14.46 -8.61
CA ILE A 30 -4.33 -13.40 -8.76
C ILE A 30 -4.96 -12.01 -8.61
N ALA A 31 -6.14 -11.78 -9.17
CA ALA A 31 -6.84 -10.51 -9.06
C ALA A 31 -7.28 -10.21 -7.62
N GLU A 32 -7.84 -11.21 -6.93
CA GLU A 32 -8.19 -11.13 -5.50
C GLU A 32 -6.97 -10.72 -4.67
N ARG A 33 -5.87 -11.48 -4.79
CA ARG A 33 -4.64 -11.19 -4.06
C ARG A 33 -4.06 -9.81 -4.38
N ALA A 34 -4.14 -9.38 -5.65
CA ALA A 34 -3.64 -8.06 -6.06
C ALA A 34 -4.48 -6.93 -5.46
N ILE A 35 -5.80 -7.10 -5.39
CA ILE A 35 -6.71 -6.12 -4.78
C ILE A 35 -6.49 -6.08 -3.27
N GLU A 36 -6.41 -7.23 -2.60
CA GLU A 36 -6.11 -7.30 -1.14
C GLU A 36 -4.81 -6.59 -0.82
N LEU A 37 -3.72 -6.93 -1.53
CA LEU A 37 -2.42 -6.30 -1.29
C LEU A 37 -2.46 -4.78 -1.53
N PHE A 38 -3.20 -4.34 -2.54
CA PHE A 38 -3.35 -2.91 -2.82
C PHE A 38 -4.12 -2.21 -1.71
N VAL A 39 -5.28 -2.74 -1.30
CA VAL A 39 -6.08 -2.18 -0.21
C VAL A 39 -5.29 -2.13 1.09
N ASP A 40 -4.63 -3.22 1.49
CA ASP A 40 -3.81 -3.27 2.70
C ASP A 40 -2.70 -2.20 2.68
N THR A 41 -2.07 -2.01 1.52
CA THR A 41 -1.00 -1.01 1.35
C THR A 41 -1.54 0.42 1.46
N GLU A 42 -2.66 0.71 0.78
CA GLU A 42 -3.26 2.05 0.78
C GLU A 42 -3.88 2.39 2.14
N GLU A 43 -4.55 1.44 2.80
CA GLU A 43 -5.12 1.64 4.14
C GLU A 43 -4.03 1.93 5.17
N TRP A 44 -2.90 1.19 5.12
CA TRP A 44 -1.77 1.48 5.99
C TRP A 44 -1.19 2.87 5.72
N GLN A 45 -0.97 3.24 4.45
CA GLN A 45 -0.43 4.56 4.10
C GLN A 45 -1.35 5.70 4.53
N LEU A 46 -2.66 5.55 4.32
CA LEU A 46 -3.64 6.56 4.72
C LEU A 46 -3.69 6.69 6.24
N SER A 47 -3.69 5.58 6.98
CA SER A 47 -3.66 5.58 8.45
C SER A 47 -2.41 6.28 9.00
N ASP A 48 -1.24 6.06 8.40
CA ASP A 48 0.00 6.71 8.83
C ASP A 48 -0.02 8.22 8.57
N ILE A 49 -0.56 8.65 7.43
CA ILE A 49 -0.74 10.07 7.11
C ILE A 49 -1.74 10.72 8.07
N GLU A 50 -2.86 10.04 8.36
CA GLU A 50 -3.88 10.54 9.28
C GLU A 50 -3.36 10.66 10.72
N HIS A 51 -2.59 9.67 11.19
CA HIS A 51 -1.94 9.75 12.49
C HIS A 51 -0.93 10.90 12.56
N GLY A 52 -0.04 11.02 11.57
CA GLY A 52 0.93 12.12 11.54
C GLY A 52 0.27 13.50 11.50
N LEU A 53 -0.87 13.61 10.80
CA LEU A 53 -1.66 14.85 10.78
C LEU A 53 -2.37 15.12 12.11
N SER A 54 -2.85 14.09 12.80
CA SER A 54 -3.45 14.21 14.14
C SER A 54 -2.41 14.64 15.17
N ASP A 55 -1.26 13.95 15.22
CA ASP A 55 -0.16 14.28 16.13
C ASP A 55 0.34 15.71 15.91
N ALA A 56 0.45 16.13 14.64
CA ALA A 56 0.81 17.50 14.30
C ALA A 56 -0.24 18.53 14.79
N ARG A 57 -1.53 18.22 14.64
CA ARG A 57 -2.63 19.09 15.12
C ARG A 57 -2.69 19.17 16.63
N ASP A 58 -2.39 18.07 17.32
CA ASP A 58 -2.38 17.98 18.78
C ASP A 58 -1.10 18.58 19.39
N GLY A 59 -0.18 19.09 18.56
CA GLY A 59 1.06 19.76 18.99
C GLY A 59 2.19 18.79 19.33
N HIS A 60 2.04 17.51 19.01
CA HIS A 60 3.03 16.46 19.17
C HIS A 60 4.00 16.46 17.97
N LEU A 61 4.61 17.62 17.72
CA LEU A 61 5.67 17.78 16.74
C LEU A 61 7.02 17.73 17.45
N ILE A 62 7.93 16.92 16.92
CA ILE A 62 9.32 16.94 17.39
C ILE A 62 10.03 18.20 16.88
N SER A 63 10.91 18.77 17.71
CA SER A 63 11.74 19.88 17.27
C SER A 63 12.81 19.40 16.27
N GLU A 64 13.39 20.33 15.51
CA GLU A 64 14.44 20.02 14.54
C GLU A 64 15.66 19.32 15.19
N GLU A 65 16.02 19.72 16.42
CA GLU A 65 17.05 19.06 17.22
C GLU A 65 16.69 17.62 17.62
N GLN A 66 15.43 17.36 17.97
CA GLN A 66 14.94 16.01 18.29
C GLN A 66 14.90 15.12 17.04
N ALA A 67 14.50 15.68 15.89
CA ALA A 67 14.53 14.98 14.61
C ALA A 67 15.97 14.55 14.24
N GLY A 68 16.96 15.44 14.44
CA GLY A 68 18.37 15.13 14.21
C GLY A 68 18.92 14.01 15.10
N GLN A 69 18.45 13.92 16.35
CA GLN A 69 18.84 12.83 17.26
C GLN A 69 18.27 11.48 16.83
N VAL A 70 16.97 11.44 16.47
CA VAL A 70 16.33 10.21 15.97
C VAL A 70 16.98 9.74 14.67
N PHE A 71 17.25 10.66 13.75
CA PHE A 71 17.89 10.33 12.47
C PHE A 71 19.28 9.71 12.65
N ASN A 72 20.08 10.21 13.59
CA ASN A 72 21.39 9.65 13.90
C ASN A 72 21.32 8.26 14.56
N GLN A 73 20.27 7.98 15.34
CA GLN A 73 20.06 6.66 15.95
C GLN A 73 19.61 5.59 14.93
N LEU A 74 18.93 5.99 13.86
CA LEU A 74 18.49 5.07 12.80
C LEU A 74 19.60 4.67 11.83
N LEU A 75 20.71 5.43 11.81
CA LEU A 75 21.87 5.21 10.94
C LEU A 75 23.09 4.64 11.67
N SER A 76 22.97 4.34 12.97
CA SER A 76 23.99 3.69 13.80
C SER A 76 23.72 2.20 13.97
#